data_AF-A0AAV1U3B3-F1
#
_entry.id   AF-A0AAV1U3B3-F1
#
_cell.length_a   1.000
_cell.length_b   1.000
_cell.length_c   1.000
_cell.angle_alpha   90.00
_cell.angle_beta   90.00
_cell.angle_gamma   90.00
#
_symmetry.space_group_name_H-M   'P 1'
#
loop_
_entity.id
_entity.type
_entity.pdbx_description
1 polymer ?
#
loop_
_entity_poly.entity_id
_entity_poly.type
_entity_poly.pdbx_seq_one_letter_code
_entity_poly.pdbx_strand_id
1 'polypeptide(L)' 'MYVSDVAQQDWDEDTERLTFALNIADDCVRKETTIDMAHMWDGRTTVKATLPVVNTLFKGSGA' A
#
# COMPACT_ATOMS: atom_id res chain seq x y z
N MET A 1 -19.50 -1.59 -9.41
CA MET A 1 -20.66 -0.72 -9.69
C MET A 1 -20.18 0.69 -9.44
N TYR A 2 -19.82 1.42 -10.50
CA TYR A 2 -19.48 2.84 -10.41
C TYR A 2 -20.82 3.55 -10.20
N VAL A 3 -21.08 4.00 -8.97
CA VAL A 3 -22.29 4.75 -8.68
C VAL A 3 -22.03 6.15 -9.23
N SER A 4 -22.73 6.52 -10.30
CA SER A 4 -22.75 7.88 -10.85
C SER A 4 -23.55 8.81 -9.92
N ASP A 5 -23.14 8.86 -8.65
CA ASP A 5 -23.59 9.85 -7.71
C ASP A 5 -22.87 11.15 -8.02
N VAL A 6 -23.60 12.26 -8.12
CA VAL A 6 -23.01 13.59 -8.33
C VAL A 6 -22.04 13.93 -7.18
N ALA A 7 -22.26 13.37 -5.99
CA ALA A 7 -21.36 13.49 -4.85
C ALA A 7 -20.03 12.72 -5.00
N GLN A 8 -19.93 11.78 -5.97
CA GLN A 8 -18.73 10.99 -6.28
C GLN A 8 -17.97 11.50 -7.51
N GLN A 9 -18.48 12.54 -8.18
CA GLN A 9 -17.91 13.04 -9.43
C GLN A 9 -16.43 13.45 -9.31
N ASP A 10 -16.05 14.02 -8.17
CA ASP A 10 -14.68 14.48 -7.92
C ASP A 10 -13.86 13.50 -7.05
N TRP A 11 -14.45 12.37 -6.64
CA TRP A 11 -13.78 11.44 -5.73
C TRP A 11 -12.55 10.78 -6.34
N ASP A 12 -12.54 10.46 -7.63
CA ASP A 12 -11.32 9.92 -8.26
C ASP A 12 -10.20 10.97 -8.24
N GLU A 13 -10.50 12.23 -8.55
CA GLU A 13 -9.48 13.29 -8.51
C GLU A 13 -9.01 13.61 -7.09
N ASP A 14 -9.92 13.62 -6.12
CA ASP A 14 -9.60 13.85 -4.72
C ASP A 14 -8.85 12.66 -4.10
N THR A 15 -9.17 11.43 -4.49
CA THR A 15 -8.42 10.25 -4.03
C THR A 15 -7.02 10.18 -4.63
N GLU A 16 -6.84 10.58 -5.89
CA GLU A 16 -5.52 10.74 -6.51
C GLU A 16 -4.69 11.81 -5.80
N ARG A 17 -5.27 13.00 -5.56
CA ARG A 17 -4.60 14.10 -4.84
C ARG A 17 -4.25 13.73 -3.41
N LEU A 18 -5.15 13.04 -2.70
CA LEU A 18 -4.91 12.55 -1.35
C LEU A 18 -3.80 11.51 -1.34
N THR A 19 -3.83 10.56 -2.27
CA THR A 19 -2.79 9.52 -2.39
C THR A 19 -1.43 10.14 -2.69
N PHE A 20 -1.39 11.14 -3.59
CA PHE A 20 -0.18 11.90 -3.87
C PHE A 20 0.34 12.60 -2.61
N ALA A 21 -0.52 13.35 -1.91
CA ALA A 21 -0.15 14.06 -0.69
C ALA A 21 0.39 13.11 0.39
N LEU A 22 -0.22 11.94 0.58
CA LEU A 22 0.24 10.93 1.52
C LEU A 22 1.58 10.30 1.13
N ASN A 23 1.82 10.11 -0.17
CA ASN A 23 3.06 9.51 -0.67
C ASN A 23 4.26 10.45 -0.54
N ILE A 24 4.04 11.77 -0.64
CA ILE A 24 5.10 12.78 -0.51
C ILE A 24 5.15 13.46 0.86
N ALA A 25 4.20 13.16 1.75
CA ALA A 25 4.22 13.68 3.12
C ALA A 25 5.43 13.14 3.88
N ASP A 26 6.08 14.01 4.63
CA ASP A 26 7.27 13.68 5.41
C ASP A 26 6.89 12.94 6.69
N ASP A 27 7.48 11.76 6.91
CA ASP A 27 7.34 11.02 8.16
C ASP A 27 8.08 11.79 9.26
N CYS A 28 7.35 12.31 10.23
CA CYS A 28 7.92 13.17 11.28
C CYS A 28 8.96 12.46 12.17
N VAL A 29 9.02 11.13 12.16
CA VAL A 29 9.98 10.32 12.94
C VAL A 29 11.23 10.02 12.12
N ARG A 30 11.07 9.67 10.84
CA ARG A 30 12.17 9.26 9.95
C ARG A 30 12.73 10.40 9.10
N LYS A 31 11.98 11.51 8.93
CA LYS A 31 12.29 12.64 8.05
C LYS A 31 12.49 12.19 6.58
N GLU A 32 11.69 11.22 6.17
CA GLU A 32 11.65 10.65 4.83
C GLU A 32 10.19 10.59 4.37
N THR A 33 9.94 10.63 3.06
CA THR A 33 8.59 10.43 2.52
C THR A 33 8.25 8.95 2.34
N THR A 34 6.96 8.62 2.28
CA THR A 34 6.52 7.23 2.04
C THR A 34 7.10 6.65 0.75
N ILE A 35 7.24 7.46 -0.31
CA ILE A 35 7.83 7.02 -1.57
C ILE A 35 9.35 6.78 -1.45
N ASP A 36 10.07 7.56 -0.66
CA ASP A 36 11.49 7.34 -0.37
C ASP A 36 11.69 5.98 0.32
N MET A 37 10.84 5.66 1.30
CA MET A 37 10.85 4.36 1.98
C MET A 37 10.54 3.20 1.02
N ALA A 38 9.60 3.39 0.09
CA ALA A 38 9.23 2.36 -0.88
C ALA A 38 10.36 2.05 -1.87
N HIS A 39 11.19 3.04 -2.23
CA HIS A 39 12.36 2.83 -3.09
C HIS A 39 13.47 2.01 -2.41
N MET A 40 13.58 2.09 -1.09
CA MET A 40 14.54 1.31 -0.31
C MET A 40 14.10 -0.14 -0.07
N TRP A 41 12.87 -0.48 -0.42
CA TRP A 41 12.34 -1.81 -0.22
C TRP A 41 12.84 -2.80 -1.28
N ASP A 42 13.48 -3.89 -0.87
CA ASP A 42 13.74 -5.04 -1.73
C ASP A 42 12.57 -6.04 -1.68
N GLY A 43 11.72 -5.98 -2.71
CA GLY A 43 10.59 -6.88 -2.86
C GLY A 43 11.00 -8.35 -2.97
N ARG A 44 12.19 -8.66 -3.51
CA ARG A 44 12.63 -10.05 -3.69
C ARG A 44 12.96 -10.72 -2.36
N THR A 45 13.67 -10.04 -1.47
CA THR A 45 13.96 -10.57 -0.12
C THR A 45 12.69 -10.66 0.72
N THR A 46 11.77 -9.70 0.58
CA THR A 46 10.51 -9.72 1.33
C THR A 46 9.59 -10.86 0.89
N VAL A 47 9.44 -11.08 -0.41
CA VAL A 47 8.70 -12.23 -0.94
C VAL A 47 9.37 -13.55 -0.50
N LYS A 48 10.71 -13.65 -0.57
CA LYS A 48 11.44 -14.84 -0.08
C LYS A 48 11.25 -15.09 1.42
N ALA A 49 11.18 -14.04 2.23
CA ALA A 49 10.96 -14.14 3.68
C ALA A 49 9.51 -14.51 4.04
N THR A 50 8.54 -14.05 3.24
CA THR A 50 7.11 -14.31 3.47
C THR A 50 6.63 -15.63 2.87
N LEU A 51 7.20 -16.11 1.76
CA LEU A 51 6.86 -17.39 1.15
C LEU A 51 6.85 -18.60 2.12
N PRO A 52 7.85 -18.79 3.02
CA PRO A 52 7.78 -19.86 4.02
C PRO A 52 6.61 -19.70 4.98
N VAL A 53 6.33 -18.48 5.44
CA VAL A 53 5.22 -18.15 6.36
C VAL A 53 3.87 -18.41 5.69
N VAL A 54 3.72 -18.00 4.44
CA VAL A 54 2.50 -18.18 3.64
C VAL A 54 2.24 -19.67 3.39
N ASN A 55 3.27 -20.47 3.07
CA ASN A 55 3.13 -21.93 2.95
C ASN A 55 2.73 -22.60 4.26
N THR A 56 3.20 -22.12 5.41
CA THR A 56 2.76 -22.65 6.73
C THR A 56 1.32 -22.27 7.06
N LEU A 57 0.88 -21.07 6.68
CA LEU A 57 -0.51 -20.61 6.87
C LEU A 57 -1.50 -21.39 5.99
N PHE A 58 -1.15 -21.63 4.72
CA PHE A 58 -1.96 -22.44 3.81
C PHE A 58 -1.97 -23.93 4.16
N LYS A 59 -0.90 -24.47 4.75
CA LYS A 59 -0.90 -25.84 5.28
C LYS A 59 -1.70 -25.98 6.59
N GLY A 60 -1.91 -24.89 7.33
CA GLY A 60 -2.66 -24.88 8.59
C GLY A 60 -4.16 -24.67 8.46
N SER A 61 -4.67 -24.29 7.27
CA SER A 61 -6.11 -24.04 7.04
C SER A 61 -6.89 -25.25 6.50
N GLY A 62 -6.27 -26.43 6.45
CA GLY A 62 -6.92 -27.69 6.12
C GLY A 62 -7.08 -28.55 7.37
N ALA A 63 -8.10 -28.26 8.18
CA ALA A 63 -8.59 -29.10 9.26
C ALA A 63 -10.13 -29.06 9.28
#